data_AF-A0A936VSR7-F1
#
_entry.id   AF-A0A936VSR7-F1
#
_cell.length_a   1.000
_cell.length_b   1.000
_cell.length_c   1.000
_cell.angle_alpha   90.00
_cell.angle_beta   90.00
_cell.angle_gamma   90.00
#
_symmetry.space_group_name_H-M   'P 1'
#
loop_
_entity.id
_entity.type
_entity.pdbx_description
1 polymer ?
#
loop_
_entity_poly.entity_id
_entity_poly.type
_entity_poly.pdbx_seq_one_letter_code
_entity_poly.pdbx_strand_id
1 'polypeptide(L)' 'MSRRIKGLVVTFDRDLHDEDAAVIMAAFRAFRCVASVQPSSAEHDDVMNRERVRTELRAKLFEVLK' A
#
# COMPACT_ATOMS: atom_id res chain seq x y z
N MET A 1 -3.43 16.11 28.51
CA MET A 1 -3.11 16.42 27.09
C MET A 1 -3.41 15.17 26.25
N SER A 2 -4.45 15.18 25.42
CA SER A 2 -4.78 14.05 24.54
C SER A 2 -3.84 14.07 23.33
N ARG A 3 -2.89 13.12 23.26
CA ARG A 3 -2.08 12.89 22.06
C ARG A 3 -3.00 12.37 20.96
N ARG A 4 -3.33 13.25 20.01
CA ARG A 4 -4.06 12.88 18.79
C ARG A 4 -3.04 12.35 17.79
N ILE A 5 -3.13 11.06 17.47
CA ILE A 5 -2.30 10.44 16.43
C ILE A 5 -2.98 10.70 15.08
N LYS A 6 -2.29 11.38 14.15
CA LYS A 6 -2.77 11.62 12.78
C LYS A 6 -2.05 10.62 11.86
N GLY A 7 -2.80 9.65 11.36
CA GLY A 7 -2.27 8.58 10.51
C GLY A 7 -1.68 7.43 11.35
N LEU A 8 -2.21 6.22 11.12
CA LEU A 8 -1.71 4.98 11.73
C LEU A 8 -1.46 4.01 10.58
N VAL A 9 -0.23 3.52 10.47
CA VAL A 9 0.14 2.46 9.53
C VAL A 9 0.24 1.17 10.33
N VAL A 10 -0.51 0.15 9.93
CA VAL A 10 -0.48 -1.18 10.52
C VAL A 10 0.11 -2.12 9.48
N THR A 11 1.24 -2.74 9.82
CA THR A 11 1.87 -3.77 9.01
C THR A 11 1.63 -5.11 9.68
N PHE A 12 1.23 -6.11 8.90
CA PHE A 12 1.10 -7.48 9.39
C PHE A 12 2.44 -8.20 9.26
N ASP A 13 2.84 -8.94 10.29
CA ASP A 13 4.11 -9.68 10.30
C ASP A 13 4.09 -10.95 9.43
N ARG A 14 2.89 -11.43 9.07
CA ARG A 14 2.70 -12.62 8.26
C ARG A 14 1.73 -12.30 7.13
N ASP A 15 1.90 -13.02 6.03
CA ASP A 15 0.94 -12.99 4.93
C ASP A 15 -0.43 -13.42 5.45
N LEU A 16 -1.40 -12.54 5.28
CA LEU A 16 -2.82 -12.81 5.53
C LEU A 16 -3.48 -13.14 4.22
N HIS A 17 -4.49 -14.00 4.27
CA HIS A 17 -5.36 -14.21 3.13
C HIS A 17 -6.20 -12.95 2.89
N ASP A 18 -6.55 -12.69 1.63
CA ASP A 18 -7.27 -11.46 1.26
C ASP A 18 -8.63 -11.34 1.99
N GLU A 19 -9.27 -12.48 2.27
CA GLU A 19 -10.51 -12.54 3.06
C GLU A 19 -10.29 -12.06 4.50
N ASP A 20 -9.22 -12.50 5.15
CA ASP A 20 -8.89 -12.09 6.52
C ASP A 20 -8.49 -10.61 6.56
N ALA A 21 -7.72 -10.16 5.57
CA ALA A 21 -7.35 -8.75 5.43
C ALA A 21 -8.60 -7.87 5.27
N ALA A 22 -9.59 -8.30 4.48
CA ALA A 22 -10.85 -7.58 4.30
C ALA A 22 -11.66 -7.48 5.61
N VAL A 23 -11.74 -8.56 6.38
CA VAL A 23 -12.40 -8.58 7.70
C VAL A 23 -11.74 -7.61 8.67
N ILE A 24 -10.40 -7.61 8.74
CA ILE A 24 -9.65 -6.73 9.61
C ILE A 24 -9.80 -5.26 9.19
N MET A 25 -9.78 -4.98 7.88
CA MET A 25 -10.04 -3.63 7.36
C MET A 25 -11.45 -3.14 7.70
N ALA A 26 -12.46 -4.01 7.61
CA ALA A 26 -13.83 -3.68 8.00
C ALA A 26 -13.92 -3.34 9.49
N ALA A 27 -13.23 -4.12 10.34
CA ALA A 27 -13.13 -3.84 11.78
C ALA A 27 -12.46 -2.48 12.06
N PHE A 28 -11.38 -2.13 11.35
CA PHE A 28 -10.73 -0.83 11.51
C PHE A 28 -11.62 0.34 11.10
N ARG A 29 -12.42 0.20 10.03
CA ARG A 29 -13.40 1.23 9.62
C ARG A 29 -14.51 1.46 10.64
N ALA A 30 -14.83 0.45 11.45
CA ALA A 30 -15.85 0.56 12.49
C ALA A 30 -15.37 1.35 13.73
N PHE A 31 -14.07 1.63 13.87
CA PHE A 31 -13.58 2.42 14.99
C PHE A 31 -13.97 3.89 14.87
N ARG A 32 -14.50 4.44 15.97
CA ARG A 32 -14.82 5.86 16.09
C ARG A 32 -13.55 6.70 15.83
N CYS A 33 -13.67 7.65 14.90
CA CYS A 33 -12.61 8.55 14.41
C CYS A 33 -11.70 7.99 13.30
N VAL A 34 -11.99 6.83 12.72
CA VAL A 34 -11.33 6.38 11.49
C VAL A 34 -12.08 6.93 10.28
N ALA A 35 -11.43 7.82 9.52
CA ALA A 35 -12.03 8.42 8.32
C ALA A 35 -11.91 7.53 7.08
N SER A 36 -10.79 6.82 6.94
CA SER A 36 -10.51 5.96 5.79
C SER A 36 -9.44 4.93 6.12
N VAL A 37 -9.61 3.70 5.62
CA VAL A 37 -8.60 2.64 5.65
C VAL A 37 -8.32 2.21 4.22
N GLN A 38 -7.08 2.35 3.78
CA GLN A 38 -6.61 1.97 2.45
C GLN A 38 -5.74 0.70 2.57
N PRO A 39 -5.99 -0.32 1.75
CA PRO A 39 -5.10 -1.47 1.69
C PRO A 39 -3.77 -1.03 1.07
N SER A 40 -2.68 -1.51 1.64
CA SER A 40 -1.34 -1.41 1.06
C SER A 40 -0.83 -2.83 0.90
N SER A 41 -1.37 -3.57 -0.07
CA SER A 41 -0.78 -4.84 -0.49
C SER A 41 0.45 -4.54 -1.35
N ALA A 42 1.50 -5.34 -1.18
CA ALA A 42 2.59 -5.42 -2.14
C ALA A 42 2.39 -6.72 -2.90
N GLU A 43 1.46 -6.72 -3.87
CA GLU A 43 1.26 -7.89 -4.72
C GLU A 43 2.49 -8.10 -5.63
N HIS A 44 2.76 -9.35 -6.01
CA HIS A 44 3.81 -9.67 -6.97
C HIS A 44 3.63 -8.90 -8.29
N ASP A 45 2.40 -8.64 -8.68
CA ASP A 45 2.07 -7.83 -9.85
C ASP A 45 2.52 -6.38 -9.69
N ASP A 46 2.47 -5.79 -8.49
CA ASP A 46 3.00 -4.45 -8.23
C ASP A 46 4.52 -4.38 -8.33
N VAL A 47 5.22 -5.47 -7.94
CA VAL A 47 6.67 -5.58 -8.12
C VAL A 47 7.01 -5.68 -9.60
N MET A 48 6.29 -6.51 -10.36
CA MET A 48 6.45 -6.62 -11.81
C MET A 48 6.14 -5.29 -12.51
N ASN A 49 5.09 -4.59 -12.08
CA ASN A 49 4.69 -3.31 -12.67
C ASN A 49 5.72 -2.22 -12.34
N ARG A 50 6.28 -2.20 -11.12
CA ARG A 50 7.40 -1.31 -10.77
C ARG A 50 8.64 -1.57 -11.62
N GLU A 51 9.03 -2.82 -11.81
CA GLU A 51 10.21 -3.14 -12.63
C GLU A 51 9.97 -2.82 -14.11
N ARG A 52 8.73 -3.01 -14.61
CA ARG A 52 8.34 -2.59 -15.97
C ARG A 52 8.42 -1.08 -16.14
N VAL A 53 7.81 -0.30 -15.23
CA VAL A 53 7.86 1.16 -15.24
C VAL A 53 9.30 1.67 -15.12
N ARG A 54 10.11 1.04 -14.29
CA ARG A 54 11.54 1.36 -14.13
C ARG A 54 12.32 1.13 -15.42
N THR A 55 12.05 0.02 -16.11
CA THR A 55 12.68 -0.32 -17.39
C THR A 55 12.28 0.67 -18.48
N GLU A 56 10.97 0.96 -18.60
CA GLU A 56 10.46 1.95 -19.57
C GLU A 56 11.01 3.36 -19.32
N LEU A 57 11.10 3.79 -18.05
CA LEU A 57 11.68 5.08 -17.70
C LEU A 57 13.16 5.16 -18.05
N ARG A 58 13.93 4.08 -17.83
CA ARG A 58 15.35 4.02 -18.23
C ARG A 58 15.52 4.09 -19.74
N ALA A 59 14.68 3.39 -20.50
CA ALA A 59 14.71 3.42 -21.97
C ALA A 59 14.44 4.84 -22.49
N LYS A 60 13.38 5.49 -21.99
CA LYS A 60 13.03 6.88 -22.38
C LYS A 60 14.11 7.88 -21.98
N LEU A 61 14.72 7.73 -20.80
CA LEU A 61 15.84 8.57 -20.36
C LEU A 61 17.05 8.44 -21.30
N PHE A 62 17.36 7.22 -21.75
CA PHE A 62 18.43 6.98 -22.71
C PHE A 62 18.14 7.59 -24.09
N GLU A 63 16.89 7.58 -24.53
CA GLU A 63 16.48 8.24 -25.78
C GLU A 63 16.61 9.76 -25.71
N VAL A 64 16.29 10.38 -24.56
CA VAL A 64 16.41 11.83 -24.36
C VAL A 64 17.87 12.29 -24.19
N LEU A 65 18.75 11.39 -23.74
CA LEU A 65 20.20 11.66 -23.61
C LEU A 65 20.98 11.50 -24.91
N LYS A 66 20.32 11.05 -26.00
CA LYS A 66 20.92 10.86 -27.33
C LYS A 66 20.77 12.10 -28.19
#